data_AF-A0A916ZJ66-F1
#
_entry.id   AF-A0A916ZJ66-F1
#
_cell.length_a   1.000
_cell.length_b   1.000
_cell.length_c   1.000
_cell.angle_alpha   90.00
_cell.angle_beta   90.00
_cell.angle_gamma   90.00
#
_symmetry.space_group_name_H-M   'P 1'
#
loop_
_entity.id
_entity.type
_entity.pdbx_description
1 polymer ?
#
loop_
_entity_poly.entity_id
_entity_poly.type
_entity_poly.pdbx_seq_one_letter_code
_entity_poly.pdbx_strand_id
1 'polypeptide(L)'
;MRIALATLLLVSTTPIAAHAEPDRYSGRYSAECGDLVCELDIVPRSGGWTIRWTATDPTVLDAVPACSFTTTAELGSAVMGPAGVVSGIAVGEWKGRPFGIFDLEPGRVSWSSSWEACPGVAPKRIYEAYGDE
;
A
#
# COMPACT_ATOMS: atom_id res chain seq x y z
N MET A 1 -3.85 -46.70 50.73
CA MET A 1 -4.17 -47.46 49.51
C MET A 1 -4.99 -46.55 48.60
N ARG A 2 -4.43 -46.23 47.42
CA ARG A 2 -5.02 -45.59 46.22
C ARG A 2 -5.56 -44.15 46.31
N ILE A 3 -4.70 -43.27 45.81
CA ILE A 3 -4.88 -41.91 45.30
C ILE A 3 -5.76 -41.96 44.02
N ALA A 4 -6.68 -41.01 43.87
CA ALA A 4 -7.24 -40.66 42.56
C ALA A 4 -7.51 -39.15 42.52
N LEU A 5 -6.45 -38.39 42.19
CA LEU A 5 -6.54 -36.99 41.81
C LEU A 5 -7.03 -36.95 40.35
N ALA A 6 -8.26 -36.51 40.12
CA ALA A 6 -8.78 -36.31 38.77
C ALA A 6 -8.25 -34.98 38.24
N THR A 7 -7.13 -35.03 37.52
CA THR A 7 -6.55 -33.88 36.82
C THR A 7 -7.40 -33.56 35.59
N LEU A 8 -8.27 -32.56 35.67
CA LEU A 8 -8.90 -31.95 34.50
C LEU A 8 -7.80 -31.30 33.64
N LEU A 9 -7.45 -31.94 32.53
CA LEU A 9 -6.72 -31.31 31.43
C LEU A 9 -7.72 -30.44 30.65
N LEU A 10 -7.90 -29.19 31.09
CA LEU A 10 -8.41 -28.14 30.20
C LEU A 10 -7.31 -27.89 29.15
N VAL A 11 -7.45 -28.53 27.99
CA VAL A 11 -6.72 -28.10 26.80
C VAL A 11 -7.41 -26.83 26.31
N SER A 12 -6.94 -25.69 26.82
CA SER A 12 -7.25 -24.38 26.28
C SER A 12 -6.62 -24.30 24.89
N THR A 13 -7.30 -24.75 23.85
CA THR A 13 -6.91 -24.48 22.47
C THR A 13 -7.13 -22.99 22.23
N THR A 14 -6.11 -22.18 22.51
CA THR A 14 -6.05 -20.79 22.09
C THR A 14 -6.22 -20.75 20.58
N PRO A 15 -7.12 -19.92 20.02
CA PRO A 15 -7.13 -19.69 18.59
C PRO A 15 -5.76 -19.12 18.24
N ILE A 16 -5.04 -19.81 17.36
CA ILE A 16 -3.87 -19.23 16.69
C ILE A 16 -4.45 -18.11 15.84
N ALA A 17 -4.48 -16.89 16.38
CA ALA A 17 -4.60 -15.71 15.57
C ALA A 17 -3.43 -15.77 14.61
N ALA A 18 -3.69 -16.03 13.34
CA ALA A 18 -2.74 -15.74 12.30
C ALA A 18 -2.34 -14.28 12.51
N HIS A 19 -1.10 -14.06 12.95
CA HIS A 19 -0.51 -12.73 12.97
C HIS A 19 -0.52 -12.29 11.50
N ALA A 20 -1.56 -11.58 11.09
CA ALA A 20 -1.50 -10.78 9.88
C ALA A 20 -0.31 -9.84 10.09
N GLU A 21 0.66 -9.86 9.18
CA GLU A 21 1.70 -8.83 9.16
C GLU A 21 1.01 -7.47 9.29
N PRO A 22 1.53 -6.55 10.13
CA PRO A 22 0.96 -5.23 10.25
C PRO A 22 0.89 -4.60 8.86
N ASP A 23 -0.29 -4.05 8.53
CA ASP A 23 -0.50 -3.41 7.26
C ASP A 23 0.32 -2.12 7.19
N ARG A 24 1.42 -2.18 6.44
CA ARG A 24 2.43 -1.12 6.35
C ARG A 24 2.24 -0.17 5.16
N TYR A 25 1.27 -0.43 4.29
CA TYR A 25 1.05 0.39 3.10
C TYR A 25 -0.24 1.19 3.15
N SER A 26 -1.22 0.75 3.94
CA SER A 26 -2.51 1.43 3.99
C SER A 26 -2.40 2.80 4.65
N GLY A 27 -3.14 3.73 4.08
CA GLY A 27 -3.10 5.13 4.47
C GLY A 27 -3.48 6.03 3.32
N ARG A 28 -3.60 7.32 3.64
CA ARG A 28 -3.76 8.38 2.66
C ARG A 28 -2.49 9.20 2.61
N TYR A 29 -1.95 9.36 1.41
CA TYR A 29 -0.68 10.02 1.17
C TYR A 29 -0.82 11.06 0.07
N SER A 30 0.01 12.09 0.10
CA SER A 30 0.06 13.15 -0.90
C SER A 30 1.48 13.41 -1.39
N ALA A 31 1.58 13.90 -2.62
CA ALA A 31 2.81 14.38 -3.22
C ALA A 31 2.50 15.48 -4.23
N GLU A 32 3.44 16.40 -4.42
CA GLU A 32 3.40 17.33 -5.54
C GLU A 32 3.72 16.61 -6.86
N CYS A 33 2.91 16.86 -7.89
CA CYS A 33 3.08 16.28 -9.21
C CYS A 33 3.00 17.34 -10.32
N GLY A 34 3.94 18.28 -10.25
CA GLY A 34 3.95 19.47 -11.12
C GLY A 34 3.06 20.54 -10.50
N ASP A 35 2.16 21.11 -11.30
CA ASP A 35 1.16 22.08 -10.83
C ASP A 35 -0.06 21.41 -10.15
N LEU A 36 -0.04 20.08 -10.02
CA LEU A 36 -1.10 19.29 -9.42
C LEU A 36 -0.66 18.70 -8.07
N VAL A 37 -1.65 18.38 -7.23
CA VAL A 37 -1.47 17.54 -6.04
C VAL A 37 -1.91 16.13 -6.38
N CYS A 38 -1.02 15.16 -6.19
CA CYS A 38 -1.31 13.75 -6.37
C CYS A 38 -1.57 13.10 -5.03
N GLU A 39 -2.64 12.33 -4.93
CA GLU A 39 -2.99 11.60 -3.72
C GLU A 39 -3.03 10.10 -3.98
N LEU A 40 -2.60 9.34 -2.98
CA LEU A 40 -2.75 7.90 -2.86
C LEU A 40 -3.66 7.60 -1.69
N ASP A 41 -4.72 6.84 -1.96
CA ASP A 41 -5.56 6.22 -0.93
C ASP A 41 -5.40 4.71 -1.06
N ILE A 42 -4.73 4.11 -0.08
CA ILE A 42 -4.38 2.69 -0.05
C ILE A 42 -5.21 2.04 1.06
N VAL A 43 -6.06 1.09 0.68
CA VAL A 43 -7.01 0.42 1.56
C VAL A 43 -6.72 -1.08 1.56
N PRO A 44 -6.67 -1.74 2.72
CA PRO A 44 -6.44 -3.17 2.78
C PRO A 44 -7.62 -3.93 2.18
N ARG A 45 -7.31 -5.05 1.51
CA ARG A 45 -8.29 -6.04 1.06
C ARG A 45 -7.76 -7.44 1.31
N SER A 46 -8.62 -8.46 1.18
CA SER A 46 -8.16 -9.85 1.20
C SER A 46 -7.12 -10.08 0.10
N GLY A 47 -5.90 -10.47 0.49
CA GLY A 47 -4.79 -10.77 -0.42
C GLY A 47 -3.94 -9.58 -0.86
N GLY A 48 -4.17 -8.36 -0.35
CA GLY A 48 -3.35 -7.20 -0.70
C GLY A 48 -4.05 -5.87 -0.46
N TRP A 49 -3.97 -4.96 -1.43
CA TRP A 49 -4.48 -3.59 -1.32
C TRP A 49 -5.28 -3.18 -2.54
N THR A 50 -6.29 -2.36 -2.30
CA THR A 50 -6.91 -1.50 -3.31
C THR A 50 -6.26 -0.13 -3.22
N ILE A 51 -5.87 0.42 -4.36
CA ILE A 51 -5.19 1.71 -4.42
C ILE A 51 -5.97 2.62 -5.35
N ARG A 52 -6.39 3.77 -4.84
CA ARG A 52 -6.90 4.88 -5.63
C ARG A 52 -5.81 5.92 -5.74
N TRP A 53 -5.52 6.34 -6.96
CA TRP A 53 -4.62 7.45 -7.23
C TRP A 53 -5.39 8.57 -7.93
N THR A 54 -5.14 9.80 -7.54
CA THR A 54 -5.73 11.00 -8.14
C THR A 54 -4.66 12.05 -8.36
N ALA A 55 -4.81 12.87 -9.41
CA ALA A 55 -4.16 14.18 -9.48
C ALA A 55 -5.22 15.25 -9.59
N THR A 56 -5.12 16.28 -8.74
CA THR A 56 -6.10 17.35 -8.61
C THR A 56 -5.38 18.69 -8.74
N ASP A 57 -5.99 19.62 -9.45
CA ASP A 57 -5.54 21.01 -9.48
C ASP A 57 -5.98 21.69 -8.16
N PRO A 58 -5.04 22.08 -7.29
CA PRO A 58 -5.39 22.64 -5.98
C PRO A 58 -6.04 24.04 -6.09
N THR A 59 -6.00 24.69 -7.26
CA THR A 59 -6.57 26.02 -7.49
C THR A 59 -8.05 25.97 -7.87
N VAL A 60 -8.57 24.79 -8.25
CA VAL A 60 -9.96 24.60 -8.68
C VAL A 60 -10.82 24.19 -7.49
N LEU A 61 -11.76 25.08 -7.10
CA LEU A 61 -12.58 24.95 -5.89
C LEU A 61 -13.48 23.69 -5.85
N ASP A 62 -13.85 23.14 -7.00
CA ASP A 62 -14.71 21.96 -7.09
C ASP A 62 -13.96 20.62 -6.92
N ALA A 63 -12.62 20.67 -6.80
CA ALA A 63 -11.70 19.57 -6.48
C ALA A 63 -11.91 18.26 -7.28
N VAL A 64 -12.55 18.31 -8.44
CA VAL A 64 -12.68 17.17 -9.34
C VAL A 64 -11.28 16.80 -9.82
N PRO A 65 -10.81 15.56 -9.61
CA PRO A 65 -9.47 15.17 -10.07
C PRO A 65 -9.35 15.36 -11.58
N ALA A 66 -8.31 16.08 -12.02
CA ALA A 66 -7.93 16.16 -13.43
C ALA A 66 -7.67 14.75 -13.99
N CYS A 67 -7.19 13.85 -13.13
CA CYS A 67 -7.13 12.44 -13.43
C CYS A 67 -7.29 11.55 -12.19
N SER A 68 -7.79 10.35 -12.43
CA SER A 68 -7.88 9.33 -11.39
C SER A 68 -7.86 7.92 -11.97
N PHE A 69 -7.37 6.97 -11.18
CA PHE A 69 -7.57 5.56 -11.43
C PHE A 69 -7.61 4.76 -10.13
N THR A 70 -8.16 3.56 -10.22
CA THR A 70 -8.11 2.56 -9.16
C THR A 70 -7.41 1.32 -9.70
N THR A 71 -6.56 0.72 -8.87
CA THR A 71 -5.89 -0.55 -9.15
C THR A 71 -5.75 -1.38 -7.86
N THR A 72 -5.16 -2.55 -7.96
CA THR A 72 -4.85 -3.42 -6.84
C THR A 72 -3.37 -3.78 -6.83
N ALA A 73 -2.84 -4.03 -5.64
CA ALA A 73 -1.51 -4.58 -5.45
C ALA A 73 -1.57 -5.76 -4.47
N GLU A 74 -0.56 -6.62 -4.51
CA GLU A 74 -0.37 -7.75 -3.62
C GLU A 74 1.10 -7.81 -3.18
N LEU A 75 1.41 -8.58 -2.13
CA LEU A 75 2.80 -8.80 -1.75
C LEU A 75 3.53 -9.59 -2.83
N GLY A 76 4.66 -9.06 -3.29
CA GLY A 76 5.49 -9.72 -4.29
C GLY A 76 6.92 -9.21 -4.28
N SER A 77 7.56 -9.31 -5.45
CA SER A 77 8.93 -8.88 -5.67
C SER A 77 9.07 -8.14 -7.00
N ALA A 78 10.06 -7.27 -7.09
CA ALA A 78 10.42 -6.59 -8.33
C ALA A 78 11.93 -6.63 -8.56
N VAL A 79 12.32 -6.69 -9.84
CA VAL A 79 13.70 -6.57 -10.29
C VAL A 79 14.05 -5.08 -10.38
N MET A 80 15.03 -4.65 -9.58
CA MET A 80 15.47 -3.25 -9.44
C MET A 80 16.83 -3.04 -10.12
N GLY A 81 16.99 -3.57 -11.34
CA GLY A 81 18.23 -3.44 -12.11
C GLY A 81 19.45 -3.97 -11.34
N PRO A 82 20.57 -3.19 -11.24
CA PRO A 82 21.78 -3.61 -10.52
C PRO A 82 21.57 -3.91 -9.04
N ALA A 83 20.51 -3.37 -8.42
CA ALA A 83 20.19 -3.64 -7.01
C ALA A 83 19.61 -5.05 -6.78
N GLY A 84 19.35 -5.81 -7.86
CA GLY A 84 18.85 -7.17 -7.77
C GLY A 84 17.33 -7.24 -7.58
N VAL A 85 16.87 -8.31 -6.93
CA VAL A 85 15.44 -8.55 -6.65
C VAL A 85 15.11 -8.05 -5.26
N VAL A 86 14.14 -7.15 -5.16
CA VAL A 86 13.57 -6.71 -3.88
C VAL A 86 12.27 -7.47 -3.66
N SER A 87 12.17 -8.22 -2.57
CA SER A 87 10.98 -8.98 -2.16
C SER A 87 10.23 -8.31 -1.03
N GLY A 88 8.99 -8.71 -0.82
CA GLY A 88 8.13 -8.13 0.20
C GLY A 88 7.86 -6.67 -0.15
N ILE A 89 7.40 -6.39 -1.37
CA ILE A 89 6.89 -5.07 -1.76
C ILE A 89 5.49 -5.22 -2.32
N ALA A 90 4.66 -4.19 -2.23
CA ALA A 90 3.35 -4.19 -2.86
C ALA A 90 3.55 -4.01 -4.37
N VAL A 91 3.17 -5.01 -5.18
CA VAL A 91 3.31 -4.97 -6.64
C VAL A 91 1.95 -5.14 -7.31
N GLY A 92 1.78 -4.52 -8.47
CA GLY A 92 0.55 -4.64 -9.24
C GLY A 92 0.72 -4.17 -10.67
N GLU A 93 -0.38 -4.17 -11.41
CA GLU A 93 -0.41 -3.68 -12.77
C GLU A 93 -1.61 -2.75 -12.99
N TRP A 94 -1.44 -1.74 -13.84
CA TRP A 94 -2.55 -0.94 -14.32
C TRP A 94 -2.52 -0.90 -15.86
N LYS A 95 -3.58 -1.41 -16.49
CA LYS A 95 -3.65 -1.56 -17.96
C LYS A 95 -2.44 -2.32 -18.55
N GLY A 96 -2.00 -3.39 -17.87
CA GLY A 96 -0.83 -4.19 -18.25
C GLY A 96 0.52 -3.51 -18.02
N ARG A 97 0.56 -2.40 -17.28
CA ARG A 97 1.79 -1.67 -16.96
C ARG A 97 2.15 -1.90 -15.50
N PRO A 98 3.32 -2.51 -15.19
CA PRO A 98 3.68 -2.87 -13.83
C PRO A 98 4.02 -1.65 -12.99
N PHE A 99 3.78 -1.75 -11.68
CA PHE A 99 4.22 -0.80 -10.68
C PHE A 99 4.59 -1.52 -9.38
N GLY A 100 5.32 -0.83 -8.50
CA GLY A 100 5.60 -1.28 -7.15
C GLY A 100 5.50 -0.15 -6.14
N ILE A 101 5.07 -0.46 -4.91
CA ILE A 101 5.01 0.45 -3.78
C ILE A 101 5.96 -0.07 -2.69
N PHE A 102 6.85 0.81 -2.25
CA PHE A 102 7.82 0.56 -1.19
C PHE A 102 7.37 1.34 0.04
N ASP A 103 7.34 0.67 1.18
CA ASP A 103 7.21 1.33 2.47
C ASP A 103 8.59 1.91 2.81
N LEU A 104 8.62 3.19 3.18
CA LEU A 104 9.85 3.90 3.50
C LEU A 104 9.99 4.24 4.99
N GLU A 105 9.01 3.89 5.84
CA GLU A 105 8.95 4.09 7.31
C GLU A 105 9.55 5.40 7.89
N PRO A 106 8.84 6.18 8.74
CA PRO A 106 7.41 6.21 9.02
C PRO A 106 6.65 7.20 8.11
N GLY A 107 5.39 6.88 7.80
CA GLY A 107 4.44 7.78 7.13
C GLY A 107 4.72 8.05 5.65
N ARG A 108 5.66 7.32 5.01
CA ARG A 108 6.07 7.56 3.63
C ARG A 108 6.03 6.29 2.80
N VAL A 109 5.53 6.42 1.58
CA VAL A 109 5.55 5.35 0.59
C VAL A 109 6.16 5.85 -0.71
N SER A 110 6.91 5.00 -1.40
CA SER A 110 7.40 5.29 -2.75
C SER A 110 6.62 4.50 -3.77
N TRP A 111 5.98 5.19 -4.71
CA TRP A 111 5.44 4.57 -5.92
C TRP A 111 6.52 4.53 -7.00
N SER A 112 6.78 3.35 -7.54
CA SER A 112 7.69 3.13 -8.66
C SER A 112 6.93 2.62 -9.88
N SER A 113 7.01 3.37 -10.97
CA SER A 113 6.49 2.97 -12.29
C SER A 113 7.35 3.59 -13.40
N SER A 114 7.30 3.00 -14.59
CA SER A 114 7.96 3.53 -15.80
C SER A 114 7.02 4.36 -16.68
N TRP A 115 5.87 4.76 -16.12
CA TRP A 115 4.74 5.17 -16.90
C TRP A 115 3.97 6.37 -16.37
N GLU A 116 3.35 7.08 -17.30
CA GLU A 116 2.39 8.15 -17.05
C GLU A 116 0.97 7.60 -16.84
N ALA A 117 0.31 8.03 -15.77
CA ALA A 117 -1.10 7.72 -15.52
C ALA A 117 -2.00 8.53 -16.44
N CYS A 118 -1.62 9.77 -16.71
CA CYS A 118 -2.26 10.72 -17.62
C CYS A 118 -1.19 11.55 -18.34
N PRO A 119 -1.52 12.22 -19.46
CA PRO A 119 -0.54 12.95 -20.24
C PRO A 119 0.30 13.90 -19.39
N GLY A 120 1.61 13.64 -19.31
CA GLY A 120 2.56 14.45 -18.54
C GLY A 120 2.58 14.21 -17.03
N VAL A 121 1.75 13.31 -16.49
CA VAL A 121 1.65 13.04 -15.04
C VAL A 121 1.95 11.58 -14.73
N ALA A 122 3.12 11.35 -14.11
CA ALA A 122 3.54 10.04 -13.64
C ALA A 122 3.24 9.86 -12.15
N PRO A 123 2.69 8.71 -11.72
CA PRO A 123 2.54 8.41 -10.30
C PRO A 123 3.87 8.21 -9.56
N LYS A 124 4.97 8.01 -10.29
CA LYS A 124 6.31 7.77 -9.73
C LYS A 124 6.77 8.95 -8.86
N ARG A 125 6.66 8.77 -7.54
CA ARG A 125 6.93 9.76 -6.50
C ARG A 125 7.12 9.07 -5.15
N ILE A 126 7.64 9.85 -4.20
CA ILE A 126 7.48 9.59 -2.78
C ILE A 126 6.24 10.35 -2.33
N TYR A 127 5.34 9.68 -1.62
CA TYR A 127 4.15 10.26 -1.02
C TYR A 127 4.28 10.23 0.50
N GLU A 128 3.78 11.26 1.13
CA GLU A 128 3.83 11.46 2.58
C GLU A 128 2.42 11.45 3.15
N ALA A 129 2.25 10.92 4.36
CA ALA A 129 0.94 10.78 4.98
C ALA A 129 0.26 12.15 5.15
N TYR A 130 -1.05 12.16 4.91
CA TYR A 130 -1.87 13.36 5.09
C TYR A 130 -1.99 13.70 6.59
N GLY A 131 -1.58 14.91 6.99
CA GLY A 131 -1.88 15.46 8.33
C GLY A 131 -0.86 15.22 9.45
N ASP A 132 0.42 15.03 9.12
CA ASP A 132 1.53 14.96 10.10
C ASP A 132 2.22 16.34 10.37
N GLU A 133 1.46 17.45 10.25
CA GLU A 133 1.84 18.79 10.76
C GLU A 133 0.83 19.32 11.77
#